data_AF-W6QR23-F1
#
_entry.id   AF-W6QR23-F1
#
_cell.length_a   1.000
_cell.length_b   1.000
_cell.length_c   1.000
_cell.angle_alpha   90.00
_cell.angle_beta   90.00
_cell.angle_gamma   90.00
#
_symmetry.space_group_name_H-M   'P 1'
#
loop_
_entity.id
_entity.type
_entity.pdbx_description
1 polymer ?
#
loop_
_entity_poly.entity_id
_entity_poly.type
_entity_poly.pdbx_seq_one_letter_code
_entity_poly.pdbx_strand_id
1 'polypeptide(L)'
;MKEQTTKLASISPEMSKEQLLLEKAGNYIWKAKKPRRCFQCYGNKLLSVHHRTHKYSEYKSTLRHFREKHLQDRRCHMCSEDLLHEMHLRRHAEDVHRLATERNYYPKEESGSDIDTD
;
A
#
# COMPACT_ATOMS: atom_id res chain seq x y z
N MET A 1 -22.47 36.85 17.95
CA MET A 1 -21.43 35.92 17.49
C MET A 1 -22.15 34.70 16.97
N LYS A 2 -21.99 34.34 15.69
CA LYS A 2 -22.86 33.39 15.00
C LYS A 2 -22.41 31.95 15.31
N GLU A 3 -23.32 31.19 15.91
CA GLU A 3 -23.19 29.76 16.18
C GLU A 3 -23.01 28.97 14.89
N GLN A 4 -21.98 28.13 14.82
CA GLN A 4 -21.71 27.29 13.67
C GLN A 4 -22.41 25.94 13.85
N THR A 5 -23.47 25.79 13.05
CA THR A 5 -24.28 24.60 12.82
C THR A 5 -23.47 23.34 12.58
N THR A 6 -23.77 22.31 13.36
CA THR A 6 -23.39 20.91 13.14
C THR A 6 -23.85 20.44 11.76
N LYS A 7 -22.91 20.21 10.84
CA LYS A 7 -23.14 19.58 9.55
C LYS A 7 -23.24 18.07 9.72
N LEU A 8 -24.43 17.57 10.04
CA LEU A 8 -24.77 16.15 9.88
C LEU A 8 -24.80 15.86 8.38
N ALA A 9 -23.66 15.39 7.85
CA ALA A 9 -23.55 14.92 6.48
C ALA A 9 -24.35 13.62 6.33
N SER A 10 -25.35 13.69 5.47
CA SER A 10 -26.21 12.65 4.92
C SER A 10 -25.57 11.26 4.87
N ILE A 11 -26.02 10.34 5.74
CA ILE A 11 -25.62 8.93 5.71
C ILE A 11 -26.45 8.26 4.60
N SER A 12 -25.91 8.21 3.39
CA SER A 12 -26.48 7.43 2.28
C SER A 12 -26.24 5.93 2.51
N PRO A 13 -27.18 5.02 2.17
CA PRO A 13 -27.00 3.57 2.29
C PRO A 13 -25.75 3.02 1.61
N GLU A 14 -25.24 3.71 0.57
CA GLU A 14 -23.98 3.42 -0.13
C GLU A 14 -22.77 3.45 0.81
N MET A 15 -22.71 4.41 1.75
CA MET A 15 -21.62 4.55 2.71
C MET A 15 -21.47 3.32 3.61
N SER A 16 -22.59 2.63 3.92
CA SER A 16 -22.56 1.43 4.76
C SER A 16 -21.94 0.23 4.04
N LYS A 17 -22.18 0.07 2.73
CA LYS A 17 -21.60 -1.01 1.93
C LYS A 17 -20.11 -0.78 1.72
N GLU A 18 -19.72 0.45 1.40
CA GLU A 18 -18.32 0.84 1.23
C GLU A 18 -17.49 0.64 2.51
N GLN A 19 -18.03 1.06 3.65
CA GLN A 19 -17.39 0.83 4.96
C GLN A 19 -17.22 -0.66 5.25
N LEU A 20 -18.26 -1.47 5.01
CA LEU A 20 -18.19 -2.92 5.20
C LEU A 20 -17.15 -3.57 4.29
N LEU A 21 -17.02 -3.11 3.04
CA LEU A 21 -16.00 -3.60 2.10
C LEU A 21 -14.58 -3.25 2.58
N LEU A 22 -14.38 -2.03 3.07
CA LEU A 22 -13.11 -1.60 3.64
C LEU A 22 -12.76 -2.44 4.88
N GLU A 23 -13.69 -2.59 5.82
CA GLU A 23 -13.45 -3.36 7.03
C GLU A 23 -13.09 -4.83 6.73
N LYS A 24 -13.84 -5.48 5.82
CA LYS A 24 -13.53 -6.84 5.36
C LYS A 24 -12.17 -6.91 4.69
N ALA A 25 -11.82 -5.93 3.86
CA ALA A 25 -10.52 -5.88 3.19
C ALA A 25 -9.36 -5.71 4.18
N GLY A 26 -9.48 -4.79 5.14
CA GLY A 26 -8.47 -4.56 6.19
C GLY A 26 -8.27 -5.79 7.06
N ASN A 27 -9.38 -6.40 7.52
CA ASN A 27 -9.34 -7.65 8.28
C ASN A 27 -8.67 -8.79 7.51
N TYR A 28 -8.93 -8.89 6.20
CA TYR A 28 -8.25 -9.87 5.35
C TYR A 28 -6.74 -9.61 5.24
N ILE A 29 -6.33 -8.36 5.01
CA ILE A 29 -4.90 -8.00 4.89
C ILE A 29 -4.16 -8.37 6.18
N TRP A 30 -4.73 -8.08 7.36
CA TRP A 30 -4.13 -8.42 8.64
C TRP A 30 -3.99 -9.92 8.89
N LYS A 31 -5.00 -10.72 8.51
CA LYS A 31 -5.05 -12.15 8.85
C LYS A 31 -4.35 -13.04 7.82
N ALA A 32 -4.32 -12.62 6.56
CA ALA A 32 -3.80 -13.44 5.47
C ALA A 32 -2.30 -13.75 5.65
N LYS A 33 -1.89 -14.99 5.38
CA LYS A 33 -0.46 -15.36 5.31
C LYS A 33 0.19 -14.92 3.99
N LYS A 34 -0.61 -14.82 2.93
CA LYS A 34 -0.22 -14.38 1.58
C LYS A 34 -1.28 -13.40 1.07
N PRO A 35 -1.26 -12.13 1.51
CA PRO A 35 -2.30 -11.17 1.16
C PRO A 35 -2.31 -10.90 -0.34
N ARG A 36 -3.48 -11.04 -0.95
CA ARG A 36 -3.74 -10.71 -2.37
C ARG A 36 -4.26 -9.28 -2.57
N ARG A 37 -4.07 -8.42 -1.57
CA ARG A 37 -4.52 -7.02 -1.53
C ARG A 37 -3.33 -6.19 -1.06
N CYS A 38 -3.12 -5.04 -1.69
CA CYS A 38 -2.00 -4.17 -1.37
C CYS A 38 -2.34 -3.31 -0.14
N PHE A 39 -1.56 -3.42 0.93
CA PHE A 39 -1.76 -2.64 2.16
C PHE A 39 -1.59 -1.13 1.91
N GLN A 40 -0.69 -0.74 1.00
CA GLN A 40 -0.49 0.67 0.64
C GLN A 40 -1.69 1.26 -0.08
N CYS A 41 -2.25 0.56 -1.07
CA CYS A 41 -3.50 0.96 -1.70
C CYS A 41 -4.63 1.04 -0.68
N TYR A 42 -4.75 0.04 0.21
CA TYR A 42 -5.78 0.02 1.24
C TYR A 42 -5.70 1.24 2.18
N GLY A 43 -4.49 1.59 2.63
CA GLY A 43 -4.26 2.72 3.51
C GLY A 43 -4.40 4.09 2.84
N ASN A 44 -4.24 4.17 1.52
CA ASN A 44 -4.30 5.43 0.80
C ASN A 44 -5.75 5.94 0.67
N LYS A 45 -6.09 6.95 1.48
CA LYS A 45 -7.43 7.58 1.52
C LYS A 45 -7.79 8.40 0.28
N LEU A 46 -6.82 8.71 -0.59
CA LEU A 46 -7.06 9.43 -1.84
C LEU A 46 -7.58 8.51 -2.96
N LEU A 47 -7.48 7.19 -2.78
CA LEU A 47 -7.99 6.21 -3.72
C LEU A 47 -9.46 5.88 -3.45
N SER A 48 -10.20 5.54 -4.51
CA SER A 48 -11.58 5.04 -4.38
C SER A 48 -11.62 3.70 -3.63
N VAL A 49 -12.77 3.38 -3.02
CA VAL A 49 -12.96 2.11 -2.29
C VAL A 49 -12.63 0.90 -3.17
N HIS A 50 -12.99 0.94 -4.46
CA HIS A 50 -12.62 -0.10 -5.42
C HIS A 50 -11.11 -0.34 -5.50
N HIS A 51 -10.29 0.72 -5.64
CA HIS A 51 -8.84 0.60 -5.70
C HIS A 51 -8.23 0.18 -4.36
N ARG A 52 -8.70 0.77 -3.25
CA ARG A 52 -8.27 0.41 -1.89
C ARG A 52 -8.57 -1.04 -1.54
N THR A 53 -9.64 -1.58 -2.10
CA THR A 53 -10.11 -2.95 -1.90
C THR A 53 -9.86 -3.84 -3.13
N HIS A 54 -8.94 -3.46 -4.02
CA HIS A 54 -8.62 -4.29 -5.17
C HIS A 54 -7.95 -5.61 -4.75
N LYS A 55 -8.45 -6.73 -5.27
CA LYS A 55 -7.91 -8.07 -5.01
C LYS A 55 -7.25 -8.60 -6.27
N TYR A 56 -5.94 -8.81 -6.21
CA TYR A 56 -5.17 -9.40 -7.30
C TYR A 56 -5.48 -10.89 -7.47
N SER A 57 -5.29 -11.41 -8.69
CA SER A 57 -5.41 -12.84 -9.01
C SER A 57 -4.47 -13.71 -8.16
N GLU A 58 -3.25 -13.22 -7.91
CA GLU A 58 -2.20 -13.97 -7.23
C GLU A 58 -1.45 -13.12 -6.21
N TYR A 59 -0.81 -13.78 -5.25
CA TYR A 59 0.09 -13.15 -4.28
C TYR A 59 1.29 -12.48 -4.98
N LYS A 60 1.88 -13.15 -6.00
CA LYS A 60 2.99 -12.60 -6.80
C LYS A 60 2.60 -11.31 -7.51
N SER A 61 1.35 -11.20 -7.99
CA SER A 61 0.83 -9.97 -8.59
C SER A 61 0.76 -8.81 -7.58
N THR A 62 0.38 -9.08 -6.33
CA THR A 62 0.42 -8.08 -5.25
C THR A 62 1.85 -7.64 -4.93
N LEU A 63 2.79 -8.60 -4.87
CA LEU A 63 4.21 -8.30 -4.68
C LEU A 63 4.79 -7.40 -5.76
N ARG A 64 4.55 -7.75 -7.04
CA ARG A 64 5.00 -6.95 -8.18
C ARG A 64 4.42 -5.54 -8.13
N HIS A 65 3.12 -5.42 -7.90
CA HIS A 65 2.45 -4.12 -7.78
C HIS A 65 3.05 -3.26 -6.67
N PHE A 66 3.24 -3.83 -5.47
CA PHE A 66 3.84 -3.10 -4.35
C PHE A 66 5.27 -2.63 -4.69
N ARG A 67 6.08 -3.50 -5.29
CA ARG A 67 7.44 -3.16 -5.74
C ARG A 67 7.46 -1.99 -6.71
N GLU A 68 6.61 -2.02 -7.73
CA GLU A 68 6.61 -1.02 -8.81
C GLU A 68 5.98 0.31 -8.41
N LYS A 69 4.99 0.29 -7.50
CA LYS A 69 4.17 1.48 -7.21
C LYS A 69 4.41 2.12 -5.85
N HIS A 70 4.89 1.36 -4.87
CA HIS A 70 4.87 1.78 -3.47
C HIS A 70 6.17 1.56 -2.71
N LEU A 71 7.14 0.86 -3.29
CA LEU A 71 8.38 0.54 -2.60
C LEU A 71 9.22 1.80 -2.29
N GLN A 72 9.09 2.84 -3.11
CA GLN A 72 9.71 4.15 -2.86
C GLN A 72 8.92 5.01 -1.87
N ASP A 73 7.74 4.56 -1.42
CA ASP A 73 6.98 5.30 -0.42
C ASP A 73 7.81 5.36 0.88
N ARG A 74 7.98 6.55 1.44
CA ARG A 74 8.66 6.75 2.74
C ARG A 74 7.71 6.57 3.92
N ARG A 75 6.56 5.92 3.70
CA ARG A 75 5.50 5.75 4.70
C ARG A 75 4.66 4.53 4.40
N CYS A 76 4.25 3.81 5.45
CA CYS A 76 3.16 2.84 5.36
C CYS A 76 1.82 3.55 5.53
N HIS A 77 1.00 3.61 4.48
CA HIS A 77 -0.32 4.23 4.51
C HIS A 77 -1.33 3.46 5.39
N MET A 78 -1.13 2.15 5.60
CA MET A 78 -2.04 1.35 6.43
C MET A 78 -1.77 1.53 7.93
N CYS A 79 -0.50 1.48 8.34
CA CYS A 79 -0.08 1.71 9.73
C CYS A 79 0.08 3.19 10.06
N SER A 80 0.09 4.06 9.05
CA SER A 80 0.37 5.49 9.16
C SER A 80 1.78 5.82 9.71
N GLU A 81 2.72 4.87 9.61
CA GLU A 81 4.11 4.96 10.09
C GLU A 81 5.07 5.49 9.01
N ASP A 82 5.87 6.50 9.36
CA ASP A 82 6.93 7.02 8.50
C ASP A 82 8.20 6.17 8.60
N LEU A 83 8.86 5.96 7.47
CA LEU A 83 9.97 5.04 7.30
C LEU A 83 11.11 5.75 6.58
N LEU A 84 12.28 5.77 7.22
CA LEU A 84 13.43 6.57 6.78
C LEU A 84 13.89 6.22 5.35
N HIS A 85 13.91 4.93 5.03
CA HIS A 85 14.48 4.39 3.79
C HIS A 85 13.61 3.27 3.23
N GLU A 86 13.77 2.99 1.93
CA GLU A 86 13.08 1.90 1.21
C GLU A 86 13.28 0.57 1.93
N MET A 87 14.51 0.28 2.39
CA MET A 87 14.82 -0.96 3.11
C MET A 87 13.94 -1.13 4.35
N HIS A 88 13.63 -0.04 5.07
CA HIS A 88 12.75 -0.08 6.23
C HIS A 88 11.30 -0.36 5.81
N LEU A 89 10.82 0.22 4.70
CA LEU A 89 9.50 -0.12 4.17
C LEU A 89 9.43 -1.57 3.70
N ARG A 90 10.47 -2.06 3.04
CA ARG A 90 10.54 -3.47 2.61
C ARG A 90 10.46 -4.41 3.80
N ARG A 91 11.23 -4.14 4.85
CA ARG A 91 11.20 -4.92 6.09
C ARG A 91 9.84 -4.81 6.80
N HIS A 92 9.29 -3.61 6.91
CA HIS A 92 7.95 -3.40 7.48
C HIS A 92 6.87 -4.16 6.71
N ALA A 93 6.92 -4.15 5.37
CA ALA A 93 5.99 -4.90 4.52
C ALA A 93 6.06 -6.42 4.79
N GLU A 94 7.25 -6.97 5.00
CA GLU A 94 7.45 -8.38 5.35
C GLU A 94 6.97 -8.69 6.77
N ASP A 95 7.46 -7.95 7.77
CA ASP A 95 7.23 -8.25 9.18
C ASP A 95 5.78 -8.00 9.61
N VAL A 96 5.18 -6.90 9.15
CA VAL A 96 3.84 -6.44 9.58
C VAL A 96 2.75 -6.94 8.63
N HIS A 97 3.02 -6.88 7.32
CA HIS A 97 2.01 -7.17 6.29
C HIS A 97 2.26 -8.48 5.53
N ARG A 98 3.28 -9.27 5.90
CA ARG A 98 3.59 -10.59 5.29
C ARG A 98 3.72 -10.51 3.77
N LEU A 99 4.25 -9.38 3.28
CA LEU A 99 4.46 -9.09 1.87
C LEU A 99 5.97 -8.98 1.59
N ALA A 100 6.63 -10.14 1.50
CA ALA A 100 8.07 -10.23 1.30
C ALA A 100 8.46 -10.03 -0.17
N THR A 101 9.06 -8.89 -0.50
CA THR A 101 9.69 -8.69 -1.82
C THR A 101 11.12 -9.20 -1.78
N GLU A 102 11.42 -10.26 -2.54
CA GLU A 102 12.74 -10.91 -2.55
C GLU A 102 13.89 -9.90 -2.74
N ARG A 103 15.00 -10.16 -2.03
CA ARG A 103 16.16 -9.25 -1.87
C ARG A 103 16.98 -9.03 -3.14
N ASN A 104 16.84 -9.89 -4.16
CA ASN A 104 17.77 -9.98 -5.29
C ASN A 104 17.35 -9.22 -6.56
N TYR A 105 16.42 -8.27 -6.47
CA TYR A 105 16.11 -7.40 -7.60
C TYR A 105 16.84 -6.07 -7.43
N TYR A 106 18.17 -6.10 -7.53
CA TYR A 106 18.88 -4.90 -7.98
C TYR A 106 18.51 -4.72 -9.45
N PRO A 107 18.04 -3.54 -9.89
CA PRO A 107 18.17 -3.20 -11.30
C PRO A 107 19.66 -3.38 -11.63
N LYS A 108 19.98 -4.13 -12.69
CA LYS A 108 21.33 -4.05 -13.25
C LYS A 108 21.51 -2.59 -13.61
N GLU A 109 22.24 -1.86 -12.79
CA GLU A 109 22.84 -0.62 -13.24
C GLU A 109 23.67 -1.06 -14.45
N GLU A 110 23.34 -0.53 -15.63
CA GLU A 110 24.25 -0.60 -16.77
C GLU A 110 25.53 0.09 -16.29
N SER A 111 26.49 -0.72 -15.87
CA SER A 111 27.86 -0.31 -15.64
C SER A 111 28.41 0.12 -16.99
N GLY A 112 28.12 1.36 -17.38
CA GLY A 112 28.82 2.07 -18.43
C GLY A 112 30.26 2.25 -17.98
N SER A 113 31.11 1.31 -18.37
CA SER A 113 32.55 1.48 -18.31
C SER A 113 33.01 2.20 -19.57
N ASP A 114 32.79 3.51 -19.62
CA ASP A 114 33.50 4.37 -20.57
C ASP A 114 34.77 4.85 -19.88
N ILE A 115 35.81 4.03 -19.97
CA ILE A 115 37.18 4.43 -19.68
C ILE A 115 37.75 4.88 -21.03
N ASP A 116 37.62 6.17 -21.33
CA ASP A 116 38.48 6.83 -22.29
C ASP A 116 39.60 7.51 -21.49
N THR A 117 40.81 7.01 -21.62
CA THR A 117 42.01 7.71 -21.15
C THR A 117 43.07 7.58 -22.23
N ASP A 118 43.26 8.71 -22.91
CA ASP A 118 44.35 9.18 -23.77
C ASP A 118 44.74 8.36 -25.02
#